data_AF-A0A9P6JLI6-F1
#
_entry.id   AF-A0A9P6JLI6-F1
#
_cell.length_a   1.000
_cell.length_b   1.000
_cell.length_c   1.000
_cell.angle_alpha   90.00
_cell.angle_beta   90.00
_cell.angle_gamma   90.00
#
_symmetry.space_group_name_H-M   'P 1'
#
loop_
_entity.id
_entity.type
_entity.pdbx_description
1 polymer ?
#
loop_
_entity_poly.entity_id
_entity_poly.type
_entity_poly.pdbx_seq_one_letter_code
_entity_poly.pdbx_strand_id
1 'polypeptide(L)'
;MVSGSVFADRFISERLTDYIFLGSTSARSDKMFRVAKLCFVLRECIQELEGYDRGLDIPSTPPLTSSTRTKSSQVQANNTAIPHPYFKQFKALNGKNVRLRYLDRLAPDNPEKAVFRAVAETEEQGNEPTSEVVVKFTPNYSEIAHKLLESKALAPRLWFCQQVEEDDMFFVVMDLVKGGSPANSTSLSSDADSGLEISQKLSRNFILEGLSLGI
;
A
#
# COMPACT_ATOMS: atom_id res chain seq x y z
N MET A 1 20.10 -7.59 19.97
CA MET A 1 19.11 -7.02 19.04
C MET A 1 18.10 -8.10 18.75
N VAL A 2 16.82 -7.78 18.81
CA VAL A 2 15.72 -8.66 18.39
C VAL A 2 15.08 -8.06 17.14
N SER A 3 14.84 -8.90 16.15
CA SER A 3 14.20 -8.55 14.88
C SER A 3 12.99 -9.44 14.65
N GLY A 4 12.00 -8.91 13.95
CA GLY A 4 10.84 -9.63 13.46
C GLY A 4 10.96 -9.82 11.95
N SER A 5 10.25 -10.82 11.42
CA SER A 5 10.10 -10.97 9.99
C SER A 5 8.70 -11.45 9.64
N VAL A 6 8.15 -10.94 8.55
CA VAL A 6 6.87 -11.34 7.99
C VAL A 6 7.09 -11.80 6.56
N PHE A 7 6.51 -12.94 6.21
CA PHE A 7 6.47 -13.43 4.84
C PHE A 7 5.15 -13.01 4.20
N ALA A 8 5.19 -11.93 3.42
CA ALA A 8 4.05 -11.41 2.67
C ALA A 8 4.23 -11.73 1.17
N ASP A 9 4.04 -10.75 0.29
CA ASP A 9 4.50 -10.83 -1.10
C ASP A 9 6.03 -10.87 -1.22
N ARG A 10 6.73 -10.34 -0.21
CA ARG A 10 8.18 -10.46 -0.03
C ARG A 10 8.53 -10.76 1.42
N PHE A 11 9.77 -11.18 1.65
CA PHE A 11 10.34 -11.31 2.98
C PHE A 11 10.66 -9.91 3.52
N ILE A 12 9.96 -9.49 4.56
CA ILE A 12 10.19 -8.23 5.25
C ILE A 12 10.80 -8.56 6.61
N SER A 13 11.91 -7.91 6.97
CA SER A 13 12.49 -8.04 8.32
C SER A 13 12.84 -6.68 8.87
N GLU A 14 12.33 -6.39 10.08
CA GLU A 14 12.54 -5.13 10.78
C GLU A 14 13.05 -5.37 12.19
N ARG A 15 13.69 -4.34 12.75
CA ARG A 15 14.19 -4.37 14.12
C ARG A 15 13.02 -4.07 15.06
N LEU A 16 12.73 -5.01 15.96
CA LEU A 16 11.71 -4.82 17.00
C LEU A 16 12.26 -4.09 18.23
N THR A 17 13.58 -4.00 18.33
CA THR A 17 14.25 -3.37 19.47
C THR A 17 15.51 -2.64 19.05
N ASP A 18 15.82 -1.59 19.80
CA ASP A 18 17.09 -0.89 19.71
C ASP A 18 18.27 -1.81 20.04
N TYR A 19 19.47 -1.36 19.67
CA TYR A 19 20.70 -2.05 20.03
C TYR A 19 20.99 -1.92 21.54
N ILE A 20 20.89 -3.04 22.27
CA ILE A 20 21.25 -3.09 23.70
C ILE A 20 22.70 -3.57 23.83
N PHE A 21 23.61 -2.67 24.21
CA PHE A 21 25.03 -2.99 24.41
C PHE A 21 25.31 -3.53 25.82
N LEU A 22 25.72 -4.79 25.90
CA LEU A 22 26.00 -5.52 27.15
C LEU A 22 27.46 -5.45 27.65
N GLY A 23 28.29 -4.59 27.07
CA GLY A 23 29.70 -4.46 27.48
C GLY A 23 29.89 -3.98 28.93
N SER A 24 31.11 -4.18 29.44
CA SER A 24 31.51 -3.87 30.81
C SER A 24 31.34 -2.38 31.12
N THR A 25 30.26 -2.04 31.80
CA THR A 25 29.92 -0.69 32.25
C THR A 25 29.33 -0.79 33.66
N SER A 26 29.48 0.25 34.48
CA SER A 26 29.00 0.27 35.87
C SER A 26 27.48 0.06 36.01
N ALA A 27 26.70 0.30 34.95
CA ALA A 27 25.25 0.08 34.88
C ALA A 27 24.84 -1.31 34.35
N ARG A 28 25.67 -2.35 34.56
CA ARG A 28 25.43 -3.71 34.04
C ARG A 28 24.11 -4.31 34.51
N SER A 29 23.70 -4.01 35.75
CA SER A 29 22.45 -4.50 36.35
C SER A 29 21.21 -4.01 35.59
N ASP A 30 21.12 -2.72 35.30
CA ASP A 30 19.96 -2.12 34.62
C ASP A 30 19.80 -2.63 33.19
N LYS A 31 20.93 -2.83 32.50
CA LYS A 31 20.95 -3.42 31.15
C LYS A 31 20.51 -4.88 31.16
N MET A 32 20.96 -5.66 32.15
CA MET A 32 20.50 -7.04 32.34
C MET A 32 19.01 -7.09 32.65
N PHE A 33 18.51 -6.18 33.49
CA PHE A 33 17.08 -6.08 33.78
C PHE A 33 16.27 -5.71 32.53
N ARG A 34 16.77 -4.77 31.70
CA ARG A 34 16.12 -4.40 30.42
C ARG A 34 16.04 -5.58 29.46
N VAL A 35 17.11 -6.38 29.34
CA VAL A 35 17.10 -7.59 28.49
C VAL A 35 16.17 -8.66 29.06
N ALA A 36 16.21 -8.92 30.36
CA ALA A 36 15.33 -9.88 31.00
C ALA A 36 13.84 -9.51 30.82
N LYS A 37 13.51 -8.22 31.01
CA LYS A 37 12.15 -7.70 30.76
C LYS A 37 11.76 -7.86 29.29
N LEU A 38 12.66 -7.57 28.35
CA LEU A 38 12.41 -7.76 26.93
C LEU A 38 12.11 -9.22 26.59
N CYS A 39 12.92 -10.16 27.07
CA CYS A 39 12.70 -11.60 26.85
C CYS A 39 11.38 -12.08 27.48
N PHE A 40 11.06 -11.57 28.67
CA PHE A 40 9.80 -11.88 29.34
C PHE A 40 8.60 -11.39 28.52
N VAL A 41 8.60 -10.12 28.11
CA VAL A 41 7.52 -9.56 27.29
C VAL A 41 7.40 -10.29 25.96
N LEU A 42 8.52 -10.59 25.29
CA LEU A 42 8.51 -11.32 24.02
C LEU A 42 7.88 -12.71 24.16
N ARG A 43 8.14 -13.41 25.27
CA ARG A 43 7.52 -14.71 25.56
C ARG A 43 6.01 -14.59 25.68
N GLU A 44 5.51 -13.61 26.42
CA GLU A 44 4.07 -13.41 26.59
C GLU A 44 3.40 -13.07 25.25
N CYS A 45 4.02 -12.20 24.44
CA CYS A 45 3.52 -11.87 23.10
C CYS A 45 3.48 -13.09 22.16
N ILE A 46 4.50 -13.97 22.20
CA ILE A 46 4.51 -15.20 21.40
C ILE A 46 3.37 -16.12 21.83
N GLN A 47 3.11 -16.26 23.14
CA GLN A 47 2.02 -17.10 23.64
C GLN A 47 0.64 -16.55 23.25
N GLU A 48 0.46 -15.24 23.31
CA GLU A 48 -0.77 -14.57 22.86
C GLU A 48 -0.99 -14.79 21.35
N LEU A 49 0.07 -14.62 20.55
CA LEU A 49 0.03 -14.84 19.09
C LEU A 49 -0.28 -16.31 18.75
N GLU A 50 0.37 -17.28 19.41
CA GLU A 50 0.06 -18.70 19.23
C GLU A 50 -1.39 -19.03 19.62
N GLY A 51 -1.92 -18.37 20.65
CA GLY A 51 -3.31 -18.51 21.05
C GLY A 51 -4.27 -17.98 19.99
N TYR A 52 -3.96 -16.80 19.43
CA TYR A 52 -4.72 -16.21 18.32
C TYR A 52 -4.68 -17.09 17.07
N ASP A 53 -3.49 -17.54 16.64
CA ASP A 53 -3.30 -18.35 15.44
C ASP A 53 -4.03 -19.69 15.52
N ARG A 54 -4.10 -20.31 16.72
CA ARG A 54 -4.89 -21.53 16.94
C ARG A 54 -6.40 -21.30 16.82
N GLY A 55 -6.86 -20.08 17.09
CA GLY A 55 -8.26 -19.70 16.95
C GLY A 55 -8.67 -19.33 15.52
N LEU A 56 -7.70 -19.22 14.60
CA LEU A 56 -7.98 -19.01 13.19
C LEU A 56 -8.29 -20.35 12.51
N ASP A 57 -9.50 -20.46 11.96
CA ASP A 57 -9.83 -21.51 11.00
C ASP A 57 -9.13 -21.22 9.66
N ILE A 58 -7.85 -21.55 9.59
CA ILE A 58 -7.09 -21.48 8.34
C ILE A 58 -7.45 -22.73 7.53
N PRO A 59 -8.05 -22.61 6.32
CA PRO A 59 -8.34 -23.78 5.51
C PRO A 59 -7.04 -24.51 5.17
N SER A 60 -6.87 -25.72 5.73
CA SER A 60 -5.66 -26.54 5.66
C SER A 60 -5.34 -27.12 4.27
N THR A 61 -5.91 -26.56 3.19
CA THR A 61 -5.72 -27.08 1.84
C THR A 61 -4.69 -26.24 1.10
N PRO A 62 -3.40 -26.64 1.08
CA PRO A 62 -2.55 -26.21 -0.01
C PRO A 62 -3.21 -26.71 -1.31
N PRO A 63 -3.35 -25.91 -2.37
CA PRO A 63 -3.77 -26.44 -3.66
C PRO A 63 -2.78 -27.54 -4.05
N LEU A 64 -3.25 -28.78 -4.05
CA LEU A 64 -2.53 -29.95 -4.55
C LEU A 64 -2.20 -29.69 -6.03
N THR A 65 -1.05 -29.08 -6.27
CA THR A 65 -0.39 -29.16 -7.57
C THR A 65 1.02 -29.63 -7.32
N SER A 66 1.15 -30.96 -7.30
CA SER A 66 2.41 -31.64 -7.57
C SER A 66 2.88 -31.23 -8.96
N SER A 67 3.62 -30.13 -9.04
CA SER A 67 4.32 -29.72 -10.27
C SER A 67 5.57 -30.58 -10.42
N THR A 68 5.42 -31.75 -11.03
CA THR A 68 6.49 -32.32 -11.83
C THR A 68 6.85 -31.31 -12.90
N ARG A 69 8.13 -30.90 -12.88
CA ARG A 69 8.70 -29.86 -13.73
C ARG A 69 8.74 -30.35 -15.18
N THR A 70 7.69 -30.12 -15.96
CA THR A 70 7.74 -30.21 -17.43
C THR A 70 7.44 -28.85 -18.04
N LYS A 71 8.40 -28.40 -18.85
CA LYS A 71 8.34 -27.16 -19.62
C LYS A 71 7.29 -27.31 -20.71
N SER A 72 6.15 -26.65 -20.57
CA SER A 72 5.33 -26.26 -21.73
C SER A 72 4.41 -25.10 -21.37
N SER A 73 4.42 -24.12 -22.25
CA SER A 73 3.68 -22.88 -22.24
C SER A 73 2.17 -23.10 -22.06
N GLN A 74 1.59 -22.53 -20.99
CA GLN A 74 0.17 -22.15 -20.94
C GLN A 74 -0.08 -21.31 -19.68
N VAL A 75 -0.63 -20.13 -19.90
CA VAL A 75 -1.29 -19.19 -18.97
C VAL A 75 -1.21 -19.60 -17.50
N GLN A 76 -0.17 -19.12 -16.81
CA GLN A 76 -0.07 -19.25 -15.36
C GLN A 76 -1.16 -18.38 -14.74
N ALA A 77 -2.26 -19.00 -14.31
CA ALA A 77 -3.00 -18.50 -13.15
C ALA A 77 -2.10 -18.76 -11.94
N ASN A 78 -1.17 -17.84 -11.73
CA ASN A 78 -0.33 -17.71 -10.57
C ASN A 78 -1.21 -17.54 -9.34
N ASN A 79 -1.56 -18.67 -8.72
CA ASN A 79 -2.26 -18.76 -7.44
C ASN A 79 -1.29 -18.41 -6.29
N THR A 80 -0.55 -17.31 -6.44
CA THR A 80 0.15 -16.67 -5.35
C THR A 80 -0.95 -15.96 -4.57
N ALA A 81 -1.21 -16.40 -3.34
CA ALA A 81 -2.09 -15.65 -2.45
C ALA A 81 -1.46 -14.27 -2.24
N ILE A 82 -1.87 -13.29 -3.06
CA ILE A 82 -1.48 -11.90 -2.85
C ILE A 82 -2.14 -11.52 -1.54
N PRO A 83 -1.40 -11.14 -0.49
CA PRO A 83 -2.02 -10.59 0.71
C PRO A 83 -2.86 -9.39 0.26
N HIS A 84 -4.18 -9.60 0.23
CA HIS A 84 -5.10 -8.61 -0.29
C HIS A 84 -5.20 -7.48 0.73
N PRO A 85 -5.16 -6.21 0.29
CA PRO A 85 -5.33 -5.10 1.22
C PRO A 85 -6.62 -5.23 2.01
N TYR A 86 -6.55 -4.87 3.30
CA TYR A 86 -7.68 -5.00 4.22
C TYR A 86 -8.84 -4.06 3.86
N PHE A 87 -8.53 -2.92 3.24
CA PHE A 87 -9.49 -1.91 2.84
C PHE A 87 -10.32 -2.37 1.64
N LYS A 88 -11.54 -2.83 1.87
CA LYS A 88 -12.38 -3.46 0.83
C LYS A 88 -13.63 -2.68 0.50
N GLN A 89 -14.00 -1.68 1.30
CA GLN A 89 -15.27 -0.97 1.14
C GLN A 89 -15.10 0.49 1.55
N PHE A 90 -15.77 1.38 0.83
CA PHE A 90 -15.81 2.80 1.15
C PHE A 90 -17.09 3.44 0.61
N LYS A 91 -17.39 4.65 1.10
CA LYS A 91 -18.44 5.49 0.55
C LYS A 91 -17.80 6.48 -0.41
N ALA A 92 -18.14 6.39 -1.69
CA ALA A 92 -17.62 7.30 -2.71
C ALA A 92 -18.10 8.74 -2.46
N LEU A 93 -17.42 9.71 -3.08
CA LEU A 93 -17.77 11.15 -2.97
C LEU A 93 -19.22 11.47 -3.39
N ASN A 94 -19.84 10.63 -4.23
CA ASN A 94 -21.25 10.74 -4.64
C ASN A 94 -22.23 10.08 -3.66
N GLY A 95 -21.75 9.56 -2.52
CA GLY A 95 -22.54 8.92 -1.48
C GLY A 95 -22.84 7.43 -1.69
N LYS A 96 -22.38 6.80 -2.78
CA LYS A 96 -22.62 5.37 -3.05
C LYS A 96 -21.65 4.49 -2.28
N ASN A 97 -22.13 3.33 -1.80
CA ASN A 97 -21.26 2.29 -1.25
C ASN A 97 -20.54 1.57 -2.39
N VAL A 98 -19.23 1.49 -2.28
CA VAL A 98 -18.36 0.80 -3.23
C VAL A 98 -17.64 -0.33 -2.52
N ARG A 99 -17.70 -1.52 -3.10
CA ARG A 99 -16.88 -2.67 -2.72
C ARG A 99 -15.75 -2.85 -3.72
N LEU A 100 -14.55 -3.09 -3.20
CA LEU A 100 -13.34 -3.29 -3.97
C LEU A 100 -12.99 -4.78 -4.01
N ARG A 101 -12.68 -5.26 -5.22
CA ARG A 101 -12.06 -6.56 -5.46
C ARG A 101 -10.71 -6.33 -6.12
N TYR A 102 -9.65 -6.51 -5.33
CA TYR A 102 -8.28 -6.39 -5.80
C TYR A 102 -7.93 -7.47 -6.82
N LEU A 103 -7.18 -7.09 -7.86
CA LEU A 103 -6.75 -7.98 -8.93
C LEU A 103 -5.26 -8.27 -8.84
N ASP A 104 -4.42 -7.24 -8.92
CA ASP A 104 -2.96 -7.36 -8.89
C ASP A 104 -2.29 -6.05 -8.44
N ARG A 105 -0.98 -6.13 -8.18
CA ARG A 105 -0.12 -4.95 -7.95
C ARG A 105 0.24 -4.32 -9.30
N LEU A 106 0.15 -3.00 -9.38
CA LEU A 106 0.61 -2.26 -10.57
C LEU A 106 2.13 -2.05 -10.60
N ALA A 107 2.81 -2.19 -9.46
CA ALA A 107 4.26 -2.07 -9.34
C ALA A 107 4.88 -3.31 -8.67
N PRO A 108 4.81 -4.50 -9.29
CA PRO A 108 5.28 -5.75 -8.67
C PRO A 108 6.78 -5.72 -8.34
N ASP A 109 7.58 -5.00 -9.12
CA ASP A 109 9.03 -4.87 -8.92
C ASP A 109 9.39 -3.88 -7.81
N ASN A 110 8.48 -2.98 -7.42
CA ASN A 110 8.68 -1.97 -6.39
C ASN A 110 7.65 -2.15 -5.25
N PRO A 111 7.97 -2.96 -4.23
CA PRO A 111 7.03 -3.38 -3.20
C PRO A 111 6.63 -2.23 -2.27
N GLU A 112 7.50 -1.24 -2.10
CA GLU A 112 7.27 0.00 -1.34
C GLU A 112 6.13 0.83 -1.95
N LYS A 113 5.87 0.67 -3.26
CA LYS A 113 4.70 1.22 -3.92
C LYS A 113 3.51 0.29 -3.74
N ALA A 114 2.76 0.53 -2.68
CA ALA A 114 1.46 -0.10 -2.43
C ALA A 114 0.40 0.48 -3.38
N VAL A 115 0.45 0.06 -4.65
CA VAL A 115 -0.47 0.47 -5.72
C VAL A 115 -1.05 -0.76 -6.40
N PHE A 116 -2.38 -0.84 -6.45
CA PHE A 116 -3.11 -2.04 -6.87
C PHE A 116 -4.14 -1.70 -7.94
N ARG A 117 -4.32 -2.62 -8.89
CA ARG A 117 -5.49 -2.65 -9.76
C ARG A 117 -6.63 -3.33 -9.01
N ALA A 118 -7.80 -2.73 -9.03
CA ALA A 118 -9.00 -3.31 -8.42
C ALA A 118 -10.22 -3.08 -9.30
N VAL A 119 -11.26 -3.84 -9.02
CA VAL A 119 -12.60 -3.67 -9.56
C VAL A 119 -13.48 -3.04 -8.48
N ALA A 120 -14.17 -1.96 -8.84
CA ALA A 120 -15.18 -1.31 -8.02
C ALA A 120 -16.58 -1.82 -8.38
N GLU A 121 -17.26 -2.38 -7.39
CA GLU A 121 -18.63 -2.90 -7.45
C GLU A 121 -19.54 -1.98 -6.62
N THR A 122 -20.66 -1.51 -7.20
CA THR A 122 -21.64 -0.66 -6.49
C THR A 122 -22.97 -1.38 -6.28
N GLU A 123 -23.63 -1.13 -5.14
CA GLU A 123 -24.84 -1.86 -4.71
C GLU A 123 -26.05 -1.71 -5.65
N GLU A 124 -26.08 -0.68 -6.50
CA GLU A 124 -27.18 -0.45 -7.46
C GLU A 124 -27.11 -1.35 -8.71
N GLN A 125 -26.00 -2.08 -8.90
CA GLN A 125 -25.67 -2.70 -10.17
C GLN A 125 -25.68 -4.23 -10.09
N GLY A 126 -26.88 -4.82 -10.04
CA GLY A 126 -27.04 -6.25 -10.35
C GLY A 126 -26.70 -6.60 -11.81
N ASN A 127 -26.39 -5.61 -12.67
CA ASN A 127 -26.16 -5.83 -14.10
C ASN A 127 -25.36 -4.72 -14.86
N GLU A 128 -24.73 -3.75 -14.17
CA GLU A 128 -23.96 -2.67 -14.82
C GLU A 128 -22.44 -2.88 -14.70
N PRO A 129 -21.62 -2.24 -15.56
CA PRO A 129 -20.21 -2.56 -15.71
C PRO A 129 -19.41 -2.18 -14.46
N THR A 130 -18.73 -3.19 -13.93
CA THR A 130 -17.64 -3.05 -12.97
C THR A 130 -16.61 -2.05 -13.48
N SER A 131 -16.28 -1.03 -12.67
CA SER A 131 -15.27 -0.03 -13.04
C SER A 131 -13.89 -0.50 -12.58
N GLU A 132 -12.89 -0.44 -13.46
CA GLU A 132 -11.50 -0.67 -13.07
C GLU A 132 -10.92 0.60 -12.43
N VAL A 133 -10.35 0.42 -11.25
CA VAL A 133 -9.79 1.50 -10.44
C VAL A 133 -8.36 1.19 -10.01
N VAL A 134 -7.64 2.25 -9.66
CA VAL A 134 -6.37 2.18 -8.95
C VAL A 134 -6.62 2.47 -7.49
N VAL A 135 -6.06 1.62 -6.63
CA VAL A 135 -6.01 1.86 -5.18
C VAL A 135 -4.56 2.10 -4.79
N LYS A 136 -4.28 3.25 -4.18
CA LYS A 136 -2.94 3.64 -3.71
C LYS A 136 -2.96 3.88 -2.21
N PHE A 137 -1.96 3.31 -1.54
CA PHE A 137 -1.65 3.53 -0.14
C PHE A 137 -0.38 4.36 -0.08
N THR A 138 -0.41 5.50 0.61
CA THR A 138 0.75 6.41 0.62
C THR A 138 0.74 7.31 1.85
N PRO A 139 1.90 7.63 2.45
CA PRO A 139 1.93 8.45 3.67
C PRO A 139 1.52 9.90 3.40
N ASN A 140 1.67 10.38 2.16
CA ASN A 140 1.40 11.76 1.80
C ASN A 140 0.53 11.81 0.54
N TYR A 141 -0.64 12.45 0.66
CA TYR A 141 -1.50 12.75 -0.47
C TYR A 141 -2.22 14.08 -0.30
N SER A 142 -2.36 14.84 -1.39
CA SER A 142 -3.13 16.08 -1.38
C SER A 142 -4.39 15.91 -2.23
N GLU A 143 -5.52 15.70 -1.57
CA GLU A 143 -6.83 15.66 -2.23
C GLU A 143 -7.10 16.96 -3.00
N ILE A 144 -6.75 18.10 -2.41
CA ILE A 144 -6.95 19.43 -3.01
C ILE A 144 -6.16 19.56 -4.31
N ALA A 145 -4.86 19.22 -4.28
CA ALA A 145 -4.03 19.29 -5.48
C ALA A 145 -4.51 18.32 -6.56
N HIS A 146 -4.92 17.10 -6.17
CA HIS A 146 -5.48 16.13 -7.10
C HIS A 146 -6.74 16.64 -7.79
N LYS A 147 -7.71 17.17 -7.02
CA LYS A 147 -8.96 17.71 -7.57
C LYS A 147 -8.70 18.90 -8.50
N LEU A 148 -7.73 19.76 -8.17
CA LEU A 148 -7.32 20.84 -9.06
C LEU A 148 -6.81 20.30 -10.41
N LEU A 149 -5.99 19.25 -10.40
CA LEU A 149 -5.50 18.62 -11.62
C LEU A 149 -6.61 17.87 -12.38
N GLU A 150 -7.52 17.21 -11.67
CA GLU A 150 -8.69 16.52 -12.23
C GLU A 150 -9.58 17.51 -13.00
N SER A 151 -9.86 18.69 -12.44
CA SER A 151 -10.66 19.74 -13.11
C SER A 151 -10.04 20.26 -14.41
N LYS A 152 -8.74 20.02 -14.62
CA LYS A 152 -8.00 20.37 -15.84
C LYS A 152 -7.77 19.16 -16.74
N ALA A 153 -8.37 18.01 -16.44
CA ALA A 153 -8.14 16.73 -17.10
C ALA A 153 -6.66 16.28 -17.10
N LEU A 154 -5.89 16.70 -16.08
CA LEU A 154 -4.47 16.34 -15.89
C LEU A 154 -4.27 15.24 -14.84
N ALA A 155 -5.33 14.85 -14.13
CA ALA A 155 -5.33 13.71 -13.21
C ALA A 155 -6.58 12.85 -13.44
N PRO A 156 -6.51 11.54 -13.15
CA PRO A 156 -7.67 10.66 -13.21
C PRO A 156 -8.76 11.12 -12.23
N ARG A 157 -10.01 10.74 -12.49
CA ARG A 157 -11.12 11.04 -11.58
C ARG A 157 -10.86 10.44 -10.19
N LEU A 158 -11.04 11.24 -9.15
CA LEU A 158 -10.91 10.80 -7.76
C LEU A 158 -12.24 10.25 -7.24
N TRP A 159 -12.22 9.03 -6.71
CA TRP A 159 -13.39 8.39 -6.11
C TRP A 159 -13.42 8.54 -4.59
N PHE A 160 -12.23 8.49 -3.99
CA PHE A 160 -12.04 8.52 -2.54
C PHE A 160 -10.62 8.93 -2.20
N CYS A 161 -10.47 9.72 -1.13
CA CYS A 161 -9.20 10.06 -0.52
C CYS A 161 -9.42 10.32 0.97
N GLN A 162 -8.82 9.49 1.83
CA GLN A 162 -8.87 9.70 3.28
C GLN A 162 -7.61 9.15 3.93
N GLN A 163 -7.12 9.85 4.96
CA GLN A 163 -6.09 9.32 5.86
C GLN A 163 -6.76 8.43 6.90
N VAL A 164 -6.26 7.21 7.06
CA VAL A 164 -6.69 6.32 8.15
C VAL A 164 -5.73 6.52 9.31
N GLU A 165 -6.26 6.92 10.46
CA GLU A 165 -5.49 7.29 11.65
C GLU A 165 -4.66 6.12 12.20
N GLU A 166 -5.14 4.89 12.02
CA GLU A 166 -4.50 3.67 12.55
C GLU A 166 -3.17 3.35 11.85
N ASP A 167 -3.03 3.70 10.56
CA ASP A 167 -1.89 3.33 9.72
C ASP A 167 -1.02 4.54 9.30
N ASP A 168 -1.44 5.77 9.61
CA ASP A 168 -0.84 7.02 9.10
C ASP A 168 -0.65 7.04 7.57
N MET A 169 -1.62 6.46 6.86
CA MET A 169 -1.58 6.29 5.41
C MET A 169 -2.84 6.85 4.76
N PHE A 170 -2.68 7.50 3.62
CA PHE A 170 -3.77 7.87 2.74
C PHE A 170 -4.20 6.69 1.87
N PHE A 171 -5.51 6.50 1.81
CA PHE A 171 -6.21 5.55 0.97
C PHE A 171 -6.81 6.34 -0.18
N VAL A 172 -6.30 6.10 -1.38
CA VAL A 172 -6.68 6.85 -2.57
C VAL A 172 -7.23 5.90 -3.60
N VAL A 173 -8.46 6.14 -4.04
CA VAL A 173 -9.12 5.38 -5.10
C VAL A 173 -9.40 6.32 -6.27
N MET A 174 -8.95 5.94 -7.46
CA MET A 174 -9.10 6.75 -8.68
C MET A 174 -9.32 5.88 -9.92
N ASP A 175 -9.76 6.47 -11.02
CA ASP A 175 -9.90 5.75 -12.30
C ASP A 175 -8.59 5.09 -12.74
N LEU A 176 -8.68 3.89 -13.30
CA LEU A 176 -7.57 3.28 -14.02
C LEU A 176 -7.40 3.94 -15.39
N VAL A 177 -6.34 4.73 -15.54
CA VAL A 177 -5.96 5.29 -16.84
C VAL A 177 -5.18 4.24 -17.63
N LYS A 178 -5.72 3.86 -18.80
CA LYS A 178 -5.04 2.97 -19.75
C LYS A 178 -3.96 3.76 -20.50
N GLY A 179 -2.79 3.89 -19.87
CA GLY A 179 -1.59 4.48 -20.46
C GLY A 179 -0.46 3.46 -20.51
N GLY A 180 0.19 3.31 -21.67
CA GLY A 180 1.40 2.50 -21.77
C GLY A 180 2.49 3.04 -20.85
N SER A 181 3.22 2.15 -20.18
CA SER A 181 4.39 2.53 -19.38
C SER A 181 5.34 3.37 -20.26
N PRO A 182 5.79 4.56 -19.81
CA PRO A 182 6.69 5.42 -20.58
C PRO A 182 8.08 4.79 -20.80
N ALA A 183 8.34 3.59 -20.28
CA ALA A 183 9.58 2.85 -20.52
C ALA A 183 9.81 2.48 -22.00
N ASN A 184 8.81 2.62 -22.89
CA ASN A 184 8.92 2.24 -24.30
C ASN A 184 8.48 3.31 -25.33
N SER A 185 8.28 4.58 -24.94
CA SER A 185 7.89 5.61 -25.91
C SER A 185 9.10 6.44 -26.37
N THR A 186 9.62 6.08 -27.53
CA THR A 186 10.42 6.95 -28.40
C THR A 186 9.73 8.30 -28.57
N SER A 187 10.48 9.39 -28.36
CA SER A 187 10.15 10.81 -28.60
C SER A 187 8.88 11.36 -27.93
N LEU A 188 9.09 12.16 -26.88
CA LEU A 188 8.12 13.04 -26.25
C LEU A 188 7.60 14.07 -27.27
N SER A 189 6.27 14.09 -27.46
CA SER A 189 5.56 15.18 -28.16
C SER A 189 5.62 16.46 -27.33
N SER A 190 5.77 17.61 -28.01
CA SER A 190 5.95 18.96 -27.45
C SER A 190 4.86 19.42 -26.47
N ASP A 191 3.72 18.74 -26.45
CA ASP A 191 2.59 19.11 -25.59
C ASP A 191 2.77 18.66 -24.12
N ALA A 192 3.60 17.64 -23.88
CA ALA A 192 3.89 17.14 -22.53
C ALA A 192 4.77 18.09 -21.71
N ASP A 193 5.59 18.89 -22.37
CA ASP A 193 6.53 19.84 -21.73
C ASP A 193 5.77 21.00 -21.06
N SER A 194 4.64 21.40 -21.67
CA SER A 194 3.75 22.44 -21.13
C SER A 194 3.12 22.03 -19.78
N GLY A 195 2.76 20.75 -19.63
CA GLY A 195 2.16 20.23 -18.39
C GLY A 195 3.15 20.13 -17.22
N LEU A 196 4.40 19.80 -17.52
CA LEU A 196 5.48 19.76 -16.53
C LEU A 196 5.88 21.16 -16.06
N GLU A 197 5.88 22.14 -16.98
CA GLU A 197 6.18 23.54 -16.63
C GLU A 197 5.06 24.17 -15.76
N ILE A 198 3.79 23.82 -16.02
CA ILE A 198 2.63 24.27 -15.23
C ILE A 198 2.66 23.68 -13.82
N SER A 199 3.01 22.39 -13.68
CA SER A 199 3.11 21.73 -12.37
C SER A 199 4.29 22.25 -11.56
N GLN A 200 5.44 22.53 -12.18
CA GLN A 200 6.57 23.20 -11.51
C GLN A 200 6.24 24.64 -11.10
N LYS A 201 5.53 25.41 -11.95
CA LYS A 201 5.07 26.78 -11.61
C LYS A 201 4.05 26.78 -10.48
N LEU A 202 3.13 25.82 -10.43
CA LEU A 202 2.15 25.68 -9.34
C LEU A 202 2.84 25.30 -8.01
N SER A 203 3.78 24.37 -8.01
CA SER A 203 4.56 24.04 -6.80
C SER A 203 5.40 25.23 -6.30
N ARG A 204 5.92 26.05 -7.20
CA ARG A 204 6.73 27.23 -6.83
C ARG A 204 5.88 28.37 -6.28
N ASN A 205 4.66 28.57 -6.79
CA ASN A 205 3.74 29.57 -6.26
C ASN A 205 3.11 29.17 -4.91
N PHE A 206 2.80 27.88 -4.70
CA PHE A 206 2.32 27.41 -3.39
C PHE A 206 3.36 27.58 -2.27
N ILE A 207 4.65 27.44 -2.59
CA ILE A 207 5.74 27.67 -1.61
C ILE A 207 5.89 29.16 -1.29
N LEU A 208 5.60 30.05 -2.24
CA LEU A 208 5.74 31.51 -2.03
C LEU A 208 4.55 32.12 -1.30
N GLU A 209 3.32 31.65 -1.50
CA GLU A 209 2.16 32.14 -0.76
C GLU A 209 2.08 31.60 0.68
N GLY A 210 2.63 30.41 0.94
CA GLY A 210 2.76 29.86 2.30
C GLY A 210 3.76 30.59 3.20
N LEU A 211 4.66 31.40 2.62
CA LEU A 211 5.61 32.25 3.36
C LEU A 211 5.08 33.69 3.61
N SER A 212 3.94 34.06 3.01
CA SER A 212 3.36 35.41 3.15
C SER A 212 2.18 35.49 4.14
N LEU A 213 1.70 34.37 4.66
CA LEU A 213 0.67 34.35 5.71
C LEU A 213 1.27 33.79 7.01
N GLY A 214 2.17 34.58 7.58
CA GLY A 214 2.44 34.54 9.00
C GLY A 214 1.29 35.21 9.74
N ILE A 215 0.51 34.41 10.46
CA ILE A 215 -0.08 34.74 11.76
C ILE A 215 0.11 33.52 12.65
#